data_AF-A0A5M6ZRK0-F1
#
_entry.id   AF-A0A5M6ZRK0-F1
#
_cell.length_a   1.000
_cell.length_b   1.000
_cell.length_c   1.000
_cell.angle_alpha   90.00
_cell.angle_beta   90.00
_cell.angle_gamma   90.00
#
_symmetry.space_group_name_H-M   'P 1'
#
loop_
_entity.id
_entity.type
_entity.pdbx_description
1 polymer ?
#
loop_
_entity_poly.entity_id
_entity_poly.type
_entity_poly.pdbx_seq_one_letter_code
_entity_poly.pdbx_strand_id
1 'polypeptide(L)' 'MTKVQIGKWGQSAGVRIPKDLLERTGLAPGDAVELSYEGGRLVMTPARQALDREALFDAMRVEETPELEEWGAPVGAEPW' A
#
# COMPACT_ATOMS: atom_id res chain seq x y z
N MET A 1 -1.58 20.09 -13.06
CA MET A 1 -1.53 19.14 -14.19
C MET A 1 -0.10 19.09 -14.68
N THR A 2 0.55 17.94 -14.59
CA THR A 2 1.99 17.81 -14.91
C THR A 2 2.14 17.00 -16.20
N LYS A 3 2.85 17.56 -17.18
CA LYS A 3 3.14 16.86 -18.43
C LYS A 3 4.39 16.00 -18.24
N VAL A 4 4.25 14.70 -18.45
CA VAL A 4 5.36 13.74 -18.44
C VAL A 4 5.54 13.14 -19.84
N GLN A 5 6.71 12.56 -20.10
CA GLN A 5 7.01 11.86 -21.36
C GLN A 5 7.13 10.36 -21.09
N ILE A 6 6.67 9.56 -22.06
CA ILE A 6 6.90 8.12 -22.06
C ILE A 6 8.32 7.86 -22.56
N GLY A 7 9.12 7.18 -21.75
CA GLY A 7 10.48 6.76 -22.10
C GLY A 7 10.54 5.26 -22.44
N LYS A 8 11.62 4.85 -23.11
CA LYS A 8 11.92 3.44 -23.37
C LYS A 8 12.67 2.83 -22.18
N TRP A 9 12.14 1.73 -21.63
CA TRP A 9 12.75 0.91 -20.58
C TRP A 9 12.86 -0.54 -21.06
N GLY A 10 13.99 -0.91 -21.65
CA GLY A 10 14.18 -2.23 -22.24
C GLY A 10 13.24 -2.48 -23.43
N GLN A 11 12.46 -3.56 -23.36
CA GLN A 11 11.40 -3.88 -24.34
C GLN A 11 10.09 -3.13 -24.09
N SER A 12 9.97 -2.46 -22.94
CA SER A 12 8.74 -1.80 -22.52
C SER A 12 8.89 -0.27 -22.51
N ALA A 13 7.77 0.40 -22.32
CA ALA A 13 7.71 1.85 -22.15
C ALA A 13 7.34 2.19 -20.70
N GLY A 14 7.80 3.33 -20.20
CA GLY A 14 7.55 3.75 -18.82
C GLY A 14 7.38 5.25 -18.69
N VAL A 15 6.69 5.68 -17.63
CA VAL A 15 6.52 7.09 -17.26
C VAL A 15 7.25 7.37 -15.95
N ARG A 16 7.89 8.53 -15.87
CA ARG A 16 8.43 9.01 -14.59
C ARG A 16 7.31 9.68 -13.81
N ILE A 17 7.08 9.22 -12.59
CA ILE A 17 6.09 9.80 -11.69
C ILE A 17 6.81 10.84 -10.82
N PRO A 18 6.40 12.12 -10.87
CA PRO A 18 6.88 13.16 -9.96
C PRO A 18 6.73 12.76 -8.48
N LYS A 19 7.68 13.18 -7.64
CA LYS A 19 7.72 12.84 -6.21
C LYS A 19 6.45 13.25 -5.47
N ASP A 20 5.90 14.42 -5.79
CA ASP A 20 4.67 14.93 -5.17
C ASP A 20 3.45 14.05 -5.47
N LEU A 21 3.41 13.38 -6.64
CA LEU A 21 2.33 12.45 -6.97
C LEU A 21 2.51 11.11 -6.27
N LEU A 22 3.74 10.61 -6.13
CA LEU A 22 4.02 9.39 -5.33
C LEU A 22 3.61 9.57 -3.87
N GLU A 23 3.93 10.72 -3.27
CA GLU A 23 3.57 11.03 -1.89
C GLU A 23 2.05 11.10 -1.69
N ARG A 24 1.33 11.73 -2.63
CA ARG A 24 -0.14 11.83 -2.57
C ARG A 24 -0.85 10.48 -2.74
N THR A 25 -0.27 9.56 -3.49
CA THR A 25 -0.85 8.22 -3.71
C THR A 25 -0.37 7.21 -2.67
N GLY A 26 0.64 7.56 -1.87
CA GLY A 26 1.28 6.64 -0.93
C GLY A 26 2.03 5.50 -1.61
N LEU A 27 2.42 5.67 -2.88
CA LEU A 27 3.18 4.69 -3.64
C LEU A 27 4.68 4.92 -3.46
N ALA A 28 5.43 3.82 -3.41
CA ALA A 28 6.88 3.80 -3.37
C ALA A 28 7.46 3.03 -4.58
N PRO A 29 8.74 3.28 -4.96
CA PRO A 29 9.42 2.45 -5.95
C PRO A 29 9.42 0.98 -5.53
N GLY A 30 8.89 0.11 -6.39
CA GLY A 30 8.75 -1.33 -6.14
C GLY A 30 7.32 -1.76 -5.82
N ASP A 31 6.41 -0.83 -5.53
CA ASP A 31 5.00 -1.17 -5.32
C ASP A 31 4.34 -1.68 -6.60
N ALA A 32 3.48 -2.68 -6.42
CA ALA A 32 2.64 -3.18 -7.50
C ALA A 32 1.48 -2.20 -7.79
N VAL A 33 1.22 -1.99 -9.08
CA VAL A 33 0.11 -1.17 -9.58
C VAL A 33 -0.63 -1.93 -10.67
N GLU A 34 -1.93 -1.69 -10.74
CA GLU A 34 -2.79 -2.14 -11.83
C GLU A 34 -2.97 -1.01 -12.84
N LEU A 35 -3.04 -1.38 -14.13
CA LEU A 35 -3.30 -0.46 -15.23
C LEU A 35 -4.56 -0.91 -15.95
N SER A 36 -5.57 -0.04 -16.02
CA SER A 36 -6.79 -0.26 -16.80
C SER A 36 -6.98 0.84 -17.85
N TYR A 37 -7.77 0.53 -18.88
CA TYR A 37 -8.17 1.50 -19.90
C TYR A 37 -9.67 1.70 -19.86
N GLU A 38 -10.08 2.90 -19.45
CA GLU A 38 -11.50 3.22 -19.21
C GLU A 38 -11.81 4.62 -19.75
N GLY A 39 -12.84 4.74 -20.57
CA GLY A 39 -13.33 6.04 -21.06
C GLY A 39 -12.28 6.89 -21.78
N GLY A 40 -11.37 6.25 -22.54
CA GLY A 40 -10.30 6.96 -23.25
C GLY A 40 -9.09 7.31 -22.38
N ARG A 41 -9.04 6.85 -21.12
CA ARG A 41 -8.00 7.18 -20.15
C ARG A 41 -7.27 5.92 -19.73
N LEU A 42 -5.94 6.03 -19.63
CA LEU A 42 -5.15 5.04 -18.90
C LEU A 42 -5.24 5.37 -17.41
N VAL A 43 -5.83 4.47 -16.63
CA VAL A 43 -6.00 4.61 -15.18
C VAL A 43 -4.98 3.71 -14.51
N MET A 44 -4.28 4.25 -13.50
CA MET A 44 -3.31 3.52 -12.70
C MET A 44 -3.77 3.53 -11.25
N THR A 45 -3.92 2.34 -10.67
CA THR A 45 -4.38 2.12 -9.30
C THR A 45 -3.35 1.31 -8.51
N PRO A 46 -3.13 1.60 -7.22
CA PRO A 46 -2.33 0.74 -6.36
C PRO A 46 -2.90 -0.69 -6.35
N ALA A 47 -2.06 -1.70 -6.54
CA ALA A 47 -2.49 -3.11 -6.52
C ALA A 47 -2.66 -3.65 -5.08
N ARG A 48 -2.30 -2.85 -4.07
CA ARG A 48 -2.61 -3.20 -2.68
C ARG A 48 -4.13 -3.31 -2.55
N GLN A 49 -4.62 -4.45 -2.06
CA GLN A 49 -5.98 -4.48 -1.54
C GLN A 49 -6.03 -3.42 -0.44
N ALA A 50 -6.87 -2.42 -0.61
CA ALA A 50 -7.27 -1.62 0.52
C ALA A 50 -7.92 -2.61 1.48
N LEU A 51 -7.18 -3.02 2.51
CA LEU A 51 -7.78 -3.76 3.61
C LEU A 51 -8.78 -2.77 4.20
N ASP A 52 -10.04 -2.98 3.85
CA ASP A 52 -11.11 -2.18 4.38
C ASP A 52 -11.09 -2.38 5.90
N ARG A 53 -11.03 -1.26 6.62
CA ARG A 53 -10.99 -1.27 8.07
C ARG A 53 -12.22 -2.01 8.62
N GLU A 54 -13.38 -1.81 8.00
CA GLU A 54 -14.61 -2.51 8.40
C GLU A 54 -14.50 -4.01 8.11
N ALA A 55 -14.03 -4.40 6.92
CA ALA A 55 -13.74 -5.80 6.61
C ALA A 55 -12.71 -6.46 7.54
N LEU A 56 -11.67 -5.73 7.96
CA LEU A 56 -10.70 -6.19 8.95
C LEU A 56 -11.35 -6.42 10.32
N PHE A 57 -12.18 -5.49 10.79
CA PHE A 57 -12.90 -5.65 12.05
C PHE A 57 -13.92 -6.78 12.00
N ASP A 58 -14.61 -6.96 10.87
CA ASP A 58 -15.51 -8.10 10.65
C ASP A 58 -14.73 -9.42 10.66
N ALA A 59 -13.54 -9.47 10.04
CA ALA A 59 -12.67 -10.65 10.09
C ALA A 59 -12.07 -10.92 11.48
N MET A 60 -11.96 -9.89 12.32
CA MET A 60 -11.51 -10.00 13.71
C MET A 60 -12.63 -10.32 14.70
N ARG A 61 -13.89 -10.48 14.27
CA ARG A 61 -14.98 -11.01 15.13
C ARG A 61 -14.74 -12.49 15.40
N VAL A 62 -13.80 -12.77 16.29
CA VAL A 62 -13.66 -14.05 16.96
C VAL A 62 -14.73 -14.14 18.06
N GLU A 63 -15.36 -15.30 18.20
CA GLU A 63 -16.40 -15.54 19.22
C GLU A 63 -15.84 -15.45 20.64
N GLU A 64 -14.53 -15.65 20.79
CA GLU A 64 -13.83 -15.61 22.07
C GLU A 64 -12.77 -14.51 22.06
N THR A 65 -12.70 -13.76 23.16
CA THR A 65 -11.63 -12.79 23.36
C THR A 65 -10.34 -13.58 23.65
N PRO A 66 -9.24 -13.34 22.92
CA PRO A 66 -7.98 -14.01 23.22
C PRO A 66 -7.56 -13.71 24.66
N GLU A 67 -7.11 -14.73 25.38
CA GLU A 67 -6.57 -14.54 26.72
C GLU A 67 -5.35 -13.62 26.65
N LEU A 68 -5.26 -12.68 27.60
CA LEU A 68 -4.09 -11.83 27.71
C LEU A 68 -2.91 -12.68 28.17
N GLU A 69 -1.89 -12.77 27.34
CA GLU A 69 -0.64 -13.43 27.71
C GLU A 69 0.13 -12.55 28.69
N GLU A 70 0.56 -13.12 29.82
CA GLU A 70 1.46 -12.43 30.72
C GLU A 70 2.87 -12.41 30.11
N TRP A 71 3.29 -11.23 29.65
CA TRP A 71 4.58 -10.96 29.01
C TRP A 71 5.82 -11.27 29.88
N GLY A 72 5.61 -11.65 31.15
CA GLY A 72 6.65 -11.99 32.09
C GLY A 72 7.39 -10.78 32.66
N ALA A 73 8.42 -11.04 33.47
CA ALA A 73 9.25 -10.01 34.05
C ALA A 73 10.29 -9.48 33.02
N PRO A 74 10.71 -8.22 33.13
CA PRO A 74 11.80 -7.69 32.30
C PRO A 74 13.07 -8.53 32.45
N VAL A 75 13.58 -9.05 31.33
CA VAL A 75 14.82 -9.85 31.28
C VAL A 75 16.05 -9.03 30.86
N GLY A 76 15.90 -7.70 30.73
CA GLY A 76 16.96 -6.77 30.32
C GLY A 76 16.90 -5.43 31.05
N ALA A 77 17.86 -4.55 30.75
CA ALA A 77 17.98 -3.22 31.36
C ALA A 77 17.10 -2.17 30.66
N GLU A 78 15.88 -2.54 30.27
CA GLU A 78 14.90 -1.59 29.72
C GLU A 78 13.90 -1.24 30.82
N PRO A 79 14.10 -0.12 31.55
CA PRO A 79 13.07 0.36 32.46
C PRO A 79 11.86 0.81 31.64
N TRP A 80 10.70 0.22 31.94
CA TRP A 80 9.39 0.64 31.44
C TRP A 80 8.93 1.94 32.10
#